data_AF-A0A2E2K2E8-F1
#
_entry.id   AF-A0A2E2K2E8-F1
#
_cell.length_a   1.000
_cell.length_b   1.000
_cell.length_c   1.000
_cell.angle_alpha   90.00
_cell.angle_beta   90.00
_cell.angle_gamma   90.00
#
_symmetry.space_group_name_H-M   'P 1'
#
loop_
_entity.id
_entity.type
_entity.pdbx_description
1 polymer ?
#
loop_
_entity_poly.entity_id
_entity_poly.type
_entity_poly.pdbx_seq_one_letter_code
_entity_poly.pdbx_strand_id
1 'polypeptide(L)'
;LSLCGISQRHPDRPPEDAPDFHVFNRYSANFPWLNQAEWFIAEMYRWGQLKNPVSISCIAEEVYLPELYREVAVEFGVPCPAINRKTEGNLSPQMLQNFTPHLGPNQFIDGKRFDVGKVLRYLEQHELSQANISELRQRNETIS
;
A
#
# COMPACT_ATOMS: atom_id res chain seq x y z
N LEU A 1 8.98 4.76 -21.79
CA LEU A 1 9.51 4.45 -20.45
C LEU A 1 10.58 3.37 -20.60
N SER A 2 11.77 3.61 -20.10
CA SER A 2 12.90 2.68 -20.23
C SER A 2 13.02 1.80 -18.98
N LEU A 3 13.24 0.50 -19.16
CA LEU A 3 13.61 -0.41 -18.06
C LEU A 3 15.05 -0.17 -17.57
N CYS A 4 15.81 0.71 -18.25
CA CYS A 4 17.18 1.03 -17.90
C CYS A 4 17.29 2.10 -16.79
N GLY A 5 16.18 2.51 -16.16
CA GLY A 5 16.20 3.50 -15.09
C GLY A 5 16.43 4.94 -15.58
N ILE A 6 16.03 5.25 -16.81
CA ILE A 6 16.11 6.60 -17.39
C ILE A 6 14.70 7.03 -17.80
N SER A 7 14.31 8.27 -17.45
CA SER A 7 13.01 8.83 -17.74
C SER A 7 13.11 10.19 -18.42
N GLN A 8 12.50 10.34 -19.59
CA GLN A 8 12.31 11.64 -20.24
C GLN A 8 10.94 12.20 -19.83
N ARG A 9 10.92 12.99 -18.75
CA ARG A 9 9.68 13.54 -18.17
C ARG A 9 9.22 14.82 -18.85
N HIS A 10 10.17 15.63 -19.31
CA HIS A 10 9.91 16.89 -20.00
C HIS A 10 10.55 16.85 -21.39
N PRO A 11 9.81 17.22 -22.46
CA PRO A 11 10.33 17.19 -23.83
C PRO A 11 11.60 18.05 -24.00
N ASP A 12 11.64 19.20 -23.33
CA ASP A 12 12.70 20.20 -23.46
C ASP A 12 13.88 19.99 -22.50
N ARG A 13 13.90 18.88 -21.75
CA ARG A 13 14.97 18.55 -20.81
C ARG A 13 15.67 17.25 -21.18
N PRO A 14 16.97 17.13 -20.85
CA PRO A 14 17.64 15.85 -20.98
C PRO A 14 16.94 14.78 -20.13
N PRO A 15 17.02 13.50 -20.52
CA PRO A 15 16.53 12.41 -19.69
C PRO A 15 17.16 12.42 -18.29
N GLU A 16 16.36 12.11 -17.29
CA GLU A 16 16.76 12.10 -15.89
C GLU A 16 16.96 10.67 -15.40
N ASP A 17 17.92 10.49 -14.49
CA ASP A 17 18.08 9.23 -13.78
C ASP A 17 16.83 8.97 -12.92
N ALA A 18 16.23 7.81 -13.15
CA ALA A 18 15.08 7.31 -12.42
C ALA A 18 15.40 5.89 -11.90
N PRO A 19 16.39 5.75 -10.99
CA PRO A 19 16.62 4.49 -10.33
C PRO A 19 15.33 4.05 -9.65
N ASP A 20 15.06 2.75 -9.64
CA ASP A 20 13.83 2.18 -9.06
C ASP A 20 12.51 2.66 -9.69
N PHE A 21 12.53 3.18 -10.93
CA PHE A 21 11.29 3.47 -11.66
C PHE A 21 10.38 2.23 -11.77
N HIS A 22 10.98 1.05 -11.95
CA HIS A 22 10.33 -0.23 -11.76
C HIS A 22 11.11 -1.06 -10.74
N VAL A 23 10.42 -1.50 -9.68
CA VAL A 23 10.95 -2.45 -8.70
C VAL A 23 10.04 -3.66 -8.66
N PHE A 24 10.61 -4.83 -8.99
CA PHE A 24 9.85 -6.09 -8.99
C PHE A 24 9.93 -6.84 -7.66
N ASN A 25 11.13 -6.91 -7.05
CA ASN A 25 11.36 -7.74 -5.85
C ASN A 25 12.07 -7.00 -4.70
N ARG A 26 12.92 -6.00 -4.99
CA ARG A 26 13.54 -5.22 -3.90
C ARG A 26 12.45 -4.60 -3.03
N TYR A 27 12.79 -4.32 -1.77
CA TYR A 27 11.86 -3.66 -0.84
C TYR A 27 10.57 -4.43 -0.57
N SER A 28 10.60 -5.75 -0.75
CA SER A 28 9.42 -6.62 -0.60
C SER A 28 8.25 -6.14 -1.46
N ALA A 29 8.53 -5.62 -2.67
CA ALA A 29 7.53 -5.02 -3.55
C ALA A 29 6.47 -6.03 -4.04
N ASN A 30 6.83 -7.30 -4.10
CA ASN A 30 5.96 -8.42 -4.48
C ASN A 30 5.25 -9.09 -3.29
N PHE A 31 5.60 -8.74 -2.05
CA PHE A 31 4.90 -9.29 -0.89
C PHE A 31 3.46 -8.72 -0.84
N PRO A 32 2.42 -9.55 -0.66
CA PRO A 32 1.04 -9.10 -0.67
C PRO A 32 0.67 -8.45 0.67
N TRP A 33 1.06 -7.20 0.84
CA TRP A 33 0.77 -6.37 2.02
C TRP A 33 -0.74 -6.14 2.20
N LEU A 34 -1.32 -6.64 3.30
CA LEU A 34 -2.76 -6.52 3.57
C LEU A 34 -3.21 -5.05 3.65
N ASN A 35 -2.37 -4.16 4.20
CA ASN A 35 -2.68 -2.74 4.27
C ASN A 35 -2.85 -2.09 2.88
N GLN A 36 -2.25 -2.65 1.83
CA GLN A 36 -2.44 -2.14 0.46
C GLN A 36 -3.81 -2.54 -0.09
N ALA A 37 -4.25 -3.78 0.17
CA ALA A 37 -5.62 -4.21 -0.14
C ALA A 37 -6.66 -3.34 0.59
N GLU A 38 -6.44 -3.11 1.89
CA GLU A 38 -7.29 -2.24 2.72
C GLU A 38 -7.33 -0.81 2.16
N TRP A 39 -6.19 -0.27 1.72
CA TRP A 39 -6.10 1.05 1.10
C TRP A 39 -6.85 1.11 -0.25
N PHE A 40 -6.70 0.09 -1.10
CA PHE A 40 -7.45 0.02 -2.36
C PHE A 40 -8.96 -0.01 -2.12
N ILE A 41 -9.43 -0.82 -1.17
CA ILE A 41 -10.85 -0.87 -0.78
C ILE A 41 -11.31 0.49 -0.26
N ALA A 42 -10.49 1.18 0.55
CA ALA A 42 -10.79 2.52 1.02
C ALA A 42 -10.95 3.52 -0.14
N GLU A 43 -10.03 3.53 -1.09
CA GLU A 43 -10.14 4.39 -2.28
C GLU A 43 -11.38 4.04 -3.13
N MET A 44 -11.74 2.75 -3.24
CA MET A 44 -12.98 2.34 -3.92
C MET A 44 -14.25 2.90 -3.25
N TYR A 45 -14.31 2.93 -1.92
CA TYR A 45 -15.40 3.60 -1.21
C TYR A 45 -15.34 5.12 -1.36
N ARG A 46 -14.15 5.71 -1.22
CA ARG A 46 -13.94 7.14 -1.36
C ARG A 46 -14.43 7.66 -2.71
N TRP A 47 -14.22 6.90 -3.78
CA TRP A 47 -14.64 7.25 -5.14
C TRP A 47 -16.00 6.67 -5.56
N GLY A 48 -16.74 6.03 -4.65
CA GLY A 48 -18.10 5.54 -4.89
C GLY A 48 -18.21 4.29 -5.77
N GLN A 49 -17.10 3.58 -5.99
CA GLN A 49 -17.08 2.29 -6.71
C GLN A 49 -17.73 1.17 -5.88
N LEU A 50 -17.57 1.23 -4.55
CA LEU A 50 -18.27 0.37 -3.61
C LEU A 50 -19.32 1.19 -2.85
N LYS A 51 -20.52 0.62 -2.72
CA LYS A 51 -21.65 1.25 -2.02
C LYS A 51 -22.06 0.51 -0.75
N ASN A 52 -22.09 -0.82 -0.82
CA ASN A 52 -22.48 -1.66 0.30
C ASN A 52 -21.26 -1.85 1.24
N PRO A 53 -21.42 -1.71 2.56
CA PRO A 53 -20.32 -1.88 3.51
C PRO A 53 -19.87 -3.35 3.58
N VAL A 54 -18.56 -3.58 3.52
CA VAL A 54 -17.93 -4.90 3.65
C VAL A 54 -17.02 -4.97 4.88
N SER A 55 -16.67 -6.19 5.30
CA SER A 55 -15.58 -6.39 6.26
C SER A 55 -14.26 -6.23 5.51
N ILE A 56 -13.63 -5.07 5.64
CA ILE A 56 -12.45 -4.69 4.85
C ILE A 56 -11.28 -5.61 5.17
N SER A 57 -11.03 -5.88 6.45
CA SER A 57 -9.93 -6.75 6.89
C SER A 57 -10.11 -8.20 6.41
N CYS A 58 -11.34 -8.74 6.52
CA CYS A 58 -11.61 -10.11 6.07
C CYS A 58 -11.40 -10.25 4.56
N ILE A 59 -11.91 -9.31 3.76
CA ILE A 59 -11.70 -9.35 2.30
C ILE A 59 -10.22 -9.23 1.95
N ALA A 60 -9.47 -8.35 2.62
CA ALA A 60 -8.04 -8.24 2.40
C ALA A 60 -7.33 -9.58 2.65
N GLU A 61 -7.64 -10.25 3.76
CA GLU A 61 -7.05 -11.54 4.14
C GLU A 61 -7.41 -12.67 3.18
N GLU A 62 -8.66 -12.73 2.71
CA GLU A 62 -9.15 -13.74 1.76
C GLU A 62 -8.51 -13.62 0.37
N VAL A 63 -8.12 -12.41 -0.05
CA VAL A 63 -7.62 -12.15 -1.41
C VAL A 63 -6.09 -12.14 -1.48
N TYR A 64 -5.41 -11.53 -0.50
CA TYR A 64 -3.96 -11.29 -0.59
C TYR A 64 -3.11 -12.46 -0.07
N LEU A 65 -3.65 -13.31 0.81
CA LEU A 65 -3.04 -14.59 1.24
C LEU A 65 -1.51 -14.53 1.55
N PRO A 66 -1.05 -13.63 2.45
CA PRO A 66 0.38 -13.47 2.74
C PRO A 66 1.03 -14.70 3.40
N GLU A 67 0.25 -15.54 4.07
CA GLU A 67 0.78 -16.80 4.63
C GLU A 67 1.16 -17.78 3.51
N LEU A 68 0.33 -17.93 2.49
CA LEU A 68 0.64 -18.77 1.32
C LEU A 68 1.89 -18.28 0.60
N TYR A 69 2.04 -16.95 0.45
CA TYR A 69 3.25 -16.37 -0.10
C TYR A 69 4.49 -16.74 0.74
N ARG A 70 4.38 -16.66 2.08
CA ARG A 70 5.47 -17.01 3.01
C ARG A 70 5.85 -18.48 2.95
N GLU A 71 4.87 -19.37 2.90
CA GLU A 71 5.09 -20.82 2.78
C GLU A 71 5.96 -21.13 1.55
N VAL A 72 5.59 -20.59 0.39
CA VAL A 72 6.36 -20.75 -0.84
C VAL A 72 7.72 -20.05 -0.74
N ALA A 73 7.80 -18.84 -0.19
CA ALA A 73 9.07 -18.13 -0.05
C ALA A 73 10.10 -18.94 0.78
N VAL A 74 9.66 -19.64 1.82
CA VAL A 74 10.50 -20.53 2.63
C VAL A 74 11.05 -21.70 1.80
N GLU A 75 10.20 -22.34 0.98
CA GLU A 75 10.63 -23.45 0.11
C GLU A 75 11.73 -23.03 -0.88
N PHE A 76 11.67 -21.78 -1.36
CA PHE A 76 12.65 -21.23 -2.30
C PHE A 76 13.82 -20.48 -1.62
N GLY A 77 13.88 -20.44 -0.28
CA GLY A 77 14.92 -19.74 0.47
C GLY A 77 14.93 -18.22 0.27
N VAL A 78 13.78 -17.63 -0.09
CA VAL A 78 13.62 -16.19 -0.32
C VAL A 78 13.27 -15.50 1.00
N PRO A 79 14.02 -14.46 1.43
CA PRO A 79 13.67 -13.68 2.60
C PRO A 79 12.27 -13.07 2.46
N CYS A 80 11.43 -13.23 3.49
CA CYS A 80 10.05 -12.77 3.47
C CYS A 80 9.71 -11.98 4.74
N PRO A 81 8.92 -10.90 4.65
CA PRO A 81 8.45 -10.18 5.83
C PRO A 81 7.70 -11.08 6.83
N ALA A 82 7.92 -10.84 8.13
CA ALA A 82 7.22 -11.54 9.21
C ALA A 82 5.87 -10.88 9.60
N ILE A 83 5.60 -9.69 9.08
CA ILE A 83 4.40 -8.90 9.34
C ILE A 83 3.57 -8.77 8.07
N ASN A 84 2.23 -8.77 8.22
CA ASN A 84 1.31 -8.69 7.07
C ASN A 84 0.88 -7.26 6.71
N ARG A 85 1.17 -6.30 7.60
CA ARG A 85 0.73 -4.91 7.46
C ARG A 85 1.87 -3.96 7.79
N LYS A 86 1.98 -2.88 7.02
CA LYS A 86 2.85 -1.75 7.27
C LYS A 86 2.06 -0.45 7.17
N THR A 87 2.62 0.61 7.73
CA THR A 87 2.11 1.95 7.49
C THR A 87 2.55 2.41 6.10
N GLU A 88 1.68 3.13 5.39
CA GLU A 88 2.04 3.86 4.16
C GLU A 88 2.10 5.37 4.44
N GLY A 89 2.99 6.10 3.77
CA GLY A 89 3.17 7.53 3.97
C GLY A 89 4.25 7.93 4.98
N ASN A 90 4.92 6.98 5.64
CA ASN A 90 5.84 7.24 6.75
C ASN A 90 7.34 7.10 6.39
N LEU A 91 7.68 6.64 5.19
CA LEU A 91 9.05 6.44 4.74
C LEU A 91 9.38 7.39 3.59
N SER A 92 10.15 8.44 3.90
CA SER A 92 10.67 9.34 2.87
C SER A 92 11.89 8.75 2.16
N PRO A 93 12.21 9.19 0.93
CA PRO A 93 13.42 8.76 0.23
C PRO A 93 14.71 9.00 1.05
N GLN A 94 14.77 10.08 1.83
CA GLN A 94 15.94 10.39 2.66
C GLN A 94 16.13 9.39 3.83
N MET A 95 15.04 8.80 4.33
CA MET A 95 15.10 7.87 5.48
C MET A 95 15.70 6.50 5.10
N LEU A 96 15.71 6.15 3.82
CA LEU A 96 16.25 4.87 3.32
C LEU A 96 17.78 4.80 3.35
N GLN A 97 18.46 5.93 3.45
CA GLN A 97 19.92 5.95 3.60
C GLN A 97 20.37 5.37 4.95
N ASN A 98 19.47 5.30 5.93
CA ASN A 98 19.83 4.96 7.30
C ASN A 98 19.18 3.67 7.85
N PHE A 99 17.98 3.24 7.42
CA PHE A 99 17.35 2.02 7.96
C PHE A 99 16.35 1.28 7.03
N THR A 100 16.27 -0.04 7.27
CA THR A 100 15.39 -1.08 6.70
C THR A 100 15.66 -1.52 5.24
N PRO A 101 16.51 -2.53 5.00
CA PRO A 101 16.75 -3.07 3.65
C PRO A 101 15.51 -3.72 2.99
N HIS A 102 14.42 -3.89 3.74
CA HIS A 102 13.26 -4.66 3.31
C HIS A 102 12.06 -3.81 2.89
N LEU A 103 12.08 -2.47 3.08
CA LEU A 103 10.99 -1.56 2.72
C LEU A 103 11.53 -0.35 1.95
N GLY A 104 10.75 0.12 0.98
CA GLY A 104 11.10 1.23 0.09
C GLY A 104 10.39 2.54 0.50
N PRO A 105 10.64 3.64 -0.23
CA PRO A 105 9.95 4.89 0.04
C PRO A 105 8.47 4.73 -0.29
N ASN A 106 7.59 5.26 0.57
CA ASN A 106 6.15 5.08 0.44
C ASN A 106 5.34 6.34 0.74
N GLN A 107 5.98 7.50 0.67
CA GLN A 107 5.32 8.77 0.92
C GLN A 107 4.30 9.10 -0.17
N PHE A 108 3.08 9.45 0.24
CA PHE A 108 2.08 10.01 -0.68
C PHE A 108 2.46 11.43 -1.09
N ILE A 109 2.04 11.84 -2.30
CA ILE A 109 2.34 13.17 -2.86
C ILE A 109 1.79 14.30 -1.98
N ASP A 110 0.67 14.08 -1.31
CA ASP A 110 0.02 15.04 -0.42
C ASP A 110 0.51 14.97 1.04
N GLY A 111 1.50 14.12 1.33
CA GLY A 111 2.07 13.94 2.67
C GLY A 111 1.16 13.24 3.67
N LYS A 112 0.00 12.72 3.26
CA LYS A 112 -0.89 11.95 4.15
C LYS A 112 -0.29 10.59 4.49
N ARG A 113 -0.94 9.89 5.43
CA ARG A 113 -0.51 8.61 5.97
C ARG A 113 -1.68 7.64 6.06
N PHE A 114 -1.42 6.37 5.75
CA PHE A 114 -2.34 5.27 5.94
C PHE A 114 -1.83 4.34 7.03
N ASP A 115 -2.43 4.46 8.22
CA ASP A 115 -2.04 3.72 9.40
C ASP A 115 -2.70 2.34 9.48
N VAL A 116 -1.94 1.36 9.98
CA VAL A 116 -2.44 0.00 10.21
C VAL A 116 -3.67 0.02 11.11
N GLY A 117 -4.75 -0.59 10.66
CA GLY A 117 -6.02 -0.65 11.40
C GLY A 117 -6.75 0.69 11.52
N LYS A 118 -6.38 1.70 10.72
CA LYS A 118 -6.98 3.05 10.75
C LYS A 118 -7.65 3.45 9.44
N VAL A 119 -8.20 2.48 8.69
CA VAL A 119 -8.87 2.70 7.41
C VAL A 119 -9.98 3.77 7.48
N LEU A 120 -10.85 3.70 8.49
CA LEU A 120 -11.93 4.67 8.67
C LEU A 120 -11.39 6.07 8.97
N ARG A 121 -10.38 6.16 9.85
CA ARG A 121 -9.71 7.43 10.16
C ARG A 121 -9.02 8.04 8.93
N TYR A 122 -8.47 7.20 8.06
CA TYR A 122 -7.92 7.66 6.78
C TYR A 122 -9.03 8.28 5.92
N LEU A 123 -10.17 7.59 5.73
CA LEU A 123 -11.30 8.10 4.96
C LEU A 123 -11.84 9.44 5.48
N GLU A 124 -11.88 9.62 6.81
CA GLU A 124 -12.31 10.87 7.47
C GLU A 124 -11.40 12.07 7.14
N GLN A 125 -10.15 11.85 6.72
CA GLN A 125 -9.19 12.92 6.39
C GLN A 125 -9.34 13.46 4.96
N HIS A 126 -10.29 12.95 4.17
CA HIS A 126 -10.49 13.36 2.78
C HIS A 126 -11.81 14.10 2.61
N GLU A 127 -11.72 15.40 2.29
CA GLU A 127 -12.87 16.28 2.01
C GLU A 127 -13.72 15.76 0.83
N LEU A 128 -13.06 15.16 -0.16
CA LEU A 128 -13.69 14.51 -1.30
C LEU A 128 -13.77 13.00 -1.05
N SER A 129 -14.92 12.58 -0.52
CA SER A 129 -15.24 11.17 -0.27
C SER A 129 -16.73 10.92 -0.45
N GLN A 130 -17.07 9.83 -1.16
CA GLN A 130 -18.43 9.30 -1.28
C GLN A 130 -18.71 8.16 -0.28
N ALA A 131 -17.74 7.82 0.57
CA ALA A 131 -17.87 6.71 1.50
C ALA A 131 -18.95 6.99 2.56
N ASN A 132 -19.86 6.03 2.79
CA ASN A 132 -20.73 6.06 3.96
C ASN A 132 -19.95 5.57 5.19
N ILE A 133 -19.20 6.48 5.83
CA ILE A 133 -18.29 6.16 6.94
C ILE A 133 -19.05 5.55 8.13
N SER A 134 -20.28 6.00 8.39
CA SER A 134 -21.10 5.48 9.48
C SER A 134 -21.48 4.00 9.29
N GLU A 135 -21.90 3.61 8.09
CA GLU A 135 -22.19 2.20 7.77
C GLU A 135 -20.93 1.34 7.76
N LEU A 136 -19.84 1.86 7.20
CA LEU A 136 -18.55 1.17 7.22
C LEU A 136 -18.06 0.91 8.65
N ARG A 137 -18.24 1.89 9.54
CA ARG A 137 -17.93 1.77 10.96
C ARG A 137 -18.71 0.65 11.62
N GLN A 138 -20.04 0.65 11.48
CA GLN A 138 -20.89 -0.42 12.02
C GLN A 138 -20.47 -1.81 11.54
N ARG A 139 -20.15 -1.94 10.24
CA ARG A 139 -19.75 -3.24 9.67
C ARG A 139 -18.39 -3.72 10.19
N ASN A 140 -17.43 -2.82 10.37
CA ASN A 140 -16.04 -3.18 10.69
C ASN A 140 -15.74 -3.19 12.21
N GLU A 141 -16.60 -2.62 13.07
CA GLU A 141 -16.49 -2.71 14.53
C GLU A 141 -17.12 -3.98 15.11
N THR A 142 -18.03 -4.65 14.36
CA THR A 142 -18.76 -5.85 14.84
C THR A 142 -17.93 -7.15 14.78
N ILE A 143 -16.69 -7.09 14.27
CA ILE A 143 -15.86 -8.29 13.97
C ILE A 143 -14.54 -8.28 14.81
N SER A 144 -14.38 -7.34 15.75
CA SER A 144 -13.26 -7.33 16.71
C SER A 144 -13.59 -8.01 18.03
#